data_AF-A0A847A8G9-F1
#
_entry.id   AF-A0A847A8G9-F1
#
_cell.length_a   1.000
_cell.length_b   1.000
_cell.length_c   1.000
_cell.angle_alpha   90.00
_cell.angle_beta   90.00
_cell.angle_gamma   90.00
#
_symmetry.space_group_name_H-M   'P 1'
#
loop_
_entity.id
_entity.type
_entity.pdbx_description
1 polymer ?
#
loop_
_entity_poly.entity_id
_entity_poly.type
_entity_poly.pdbx_seq_one_letter_code
_entity_poly.pdbx_strand_id
1 'polypeptide(L)' 'SKTGKPYDQIVKFADELGATMIMIGHRGLGAVERFFLGSVAAKVVANAPCSVYVHRPVDLPGE' A
#
# COMPACT_ATOMS: atom_id res chain seq x y z
N SER A 1 6.58 -13.71 -10.24
CA SER A 1 5.84 -12.43 -10.14
C SER A 1 4.48 -12.61 -10.78
N LYS A 2 3.41 -12.05 -10.19
CA LYS A 2 2.12 -11.93 -10.91
C LYS A 2 2.24 -10.78 -11.93
N THR A 3 1.61 -10.91 -13.10
CA THR A 3 1.61 -9.90 -14.18
C THR A 3 0.33 -9.07 -14.11
N GLY A 4 0.43 -7.75 -14.32
CA GLY A 4 -0.72 -6.85 -14.32
C GLY A 4 -0.48 -5.55 -13.56
N LYS A 5 -1.54 -4.76 -13.35
CA LYS A 5 -1.45 -3.53 -12.54
C LYS A 5 -1.23 -3.93 -11.06
N PRO A 6 -0.24 -3.37 -10.36
CA PRO A 6 0.10 -3.81 -9.00
C PRO A 6 -1.07 -3.78 -8.01
N TYR A 7 -1.85 -2.70 -7.99
CA TYR A 7 -2.98 -2.57 -7.05
C TYR A 7 -4.05 -3.64 -7.30
N ASP A 8 -4.30 -3.96 -8.58
CA ASP A 8 -5.31 -4.93 -9.01
C ASP A 8 -4.92 -6.34 -8.56
N GLN A 9 -3.64 -6.70 -8.73
CA GLN A 9 -3.12 -7.98 -8.28
C GLN A 9 -3.11 -8.13 -6.76
N ILE A 10 -2.87 -7.05 -6.02
CA ILE A 10 -2.92 -7.03 -4.55
C ILE A 10 -4.36 -7.27 -4.06
N VAL A 11 -5.32 -6.50 -4.57
CA VAL A 11 -6.74 -6.58 -4.19
C VAL A 11 -7.31 -7.96 -4.53
N LYS A 12 -7.06 -8.45 -5.74
CA LYS A 12 -7.50 -9.77 -6.18
C LYS A 12 -6.94 -10.88 -5.30
N PHE A 13 -5.66 -10.81 -4.96
CA PHE A 13 -5.03 -11.82 -4.11
C PHE A 13 -5.56 -11.78 -2.68
N ALA A 14 -5.84 -10.59 -2.13
CA ALA A 14 -6.44 -10.45 -0.81
C ALA A 14 -7.85 -11.06 -0.76
N ASP A 15 -8.63 -10.87 -1.82
CA ASP A 15 -9.96 -11.49 -1.98
C ASP A 15 -9.86 -13.01 -2.09
N GLU A 16 -8.99 -13.53 -2.97
CA GLU A 16 -8.71 -14.97 -3.14
C GLU A 16 -8.31 -15.66 -1.82
N LEU A 17 -7.56 -14.96 -0.96
CA LEU A 17 -7.09 -15.47 0.32
C LEU A 17 -8.14 -15.35 1.44
N GLY A 18 -9.19 -14.54 1.27
CA GLY A 18 -10.07 -14.15 2.37
C GLY A 18 -9.34 -13.33 3.44
N ALA A 19 -8.40 -12.47 3.03
CA ALA A 19 -7.58 -11.68 3.94
C ALA A 19 -8.43 -10.66 4.71
N THR A 20 -8.19 -10.54 6.01
CA THR A 20 -8.89 -9.56 6.87
C THR A 20 -8.21 -8.18 6.87
N MET A 21 -6.94 -8.11 6.47
CA MET A 21 -6.17 -6.86 6.37
C MET A 21 -5.09 -6.92 5.30
N ILE A 22 -4.86 -5.80 4.61
CA ILE A 22 -3.70 -5.56 3.75
C ILE A 22 -2.76 -4.56 4.45
N MET A 23 -1.48 -4.90 4.56
CA MET A 23 -0.43 -3.96 4.98
C MET A 23 0.36 -3.52 3.76
N ILE A 24 0.48 -2.21 3.56
CA ILE A 24 1.20 -1.64 2.43
C ILE A 24 2.01 -0.42 2.86
N GLY A 25 3.24 -0.29 2.35
CA GLY A 25 4.03 0.92 2.58
C GLY A 25 3.55 2.10 1.72
N HIS A 26 3.66 3.31 2.24
CA HIS A 26 3.76 4.49 1.36
C HIS A 26 5.19 4.51 0.79
N ARG A 27 5.34 4.80 -0.51
CA ARG A 27 6.66 4.98 -1.11
C ARG A 27 6.87 6.46 -1.39
N GLY A 28 7.99 6.99 -0.90
CA GLY A 28 8.55 8.25 -1.36
C GLY A 28 9.84 8.61 -0.61
N LEU A 29 10.96 8.75 -1.33
CA LEU A 29 12.28 9.10 -0.78
C LEU A 29 12.53 10.63 -0.80
N GLY A 30 11.53 11.42 -1.23
CA GLY A 30 11.61 12.87 -1.33
C GLY A 30 10.76 13.62 -0.31
N ALA A 31 11.19 14.84 0.05
CA ALA A 31 10.53 15.70 1.05
C ALA A 31 9.05 16.02 0.74
N VAL A 32 8.67 16.03 -0.55
CA VAL A 32 7.29 16.26 -1.00
C VAL A 32 6.45 14.98 -0.95
N GLU A 33 7.06 13.81 -1.13
CA GLU A 33 6.35 12.53 -1.18
C GLU A 33 5.90 12.02 0.20
N ARG A 34 6.46 12.56 1.30
CA ARG A 34 6.02 12.25 2.68
C ARG A 34 4.53 12.57 2.93
N PHE A 35 3.95 13.47 2.14
CA PHE A 35 2.54 13.83 2.22
C PHE A 35 1.64 12.99 1.31
N PHE A 36 2.20 12.19 0.39
CA PHE A 36 1.43 11.40 -0.56
C PHE A 36 1.36 9.92 -0.15
N LEU A 37 0.21 9.31 -0.37
CA LEU A 37 -0.01 7.88 -0.14
C LEU A 37 0.74 7.00 -1.17
N GLY A 38 1.04 7.55 -2.35
CA GLY A 38 1.56 6.81 -3.49
C GLY A 38 0.43 6.21 -4.35
N SER A 39 0.63 6.15 -5.67
CA SER A 39 -0.42 5.78 -6.62
C SER A 39 -0.96 4.36 -6.43
N VAL A 40 -0.11 3.41 -6.01
CA VAL A 40 -0.52 2.03 -5.74
C VAL A 40 -1.29 1.92 -4.42
N ALA A 41 -0.74 2.44 -3.32
CA ALA A 41 -1.40 2.36 -2.02
C ALA A 41 -2.74 3.11 -2.01
N ALA A 42 -2.84 4.25 -2.71
CA ALA A 42 -4.11 4.95 -2.86
C ALA A 42 -5.17 4.10 -3.56
N LYS A 43 -4.79 3.38 -4.63
CA LYS A 43 -5.70 2.48 -5.33
C LYS A 43 -6.05 1.23 -4.51
N VAL A 44 -5.12 0.70 -3.73
CA VAL A 44 -5.41 -0.42 -2.81
C VAL A 44 -6.40 0.02 -1.73
N VAL A 45 -6.16 1.15 -1.06
CA VAL A 45 -7.08 1.70 -0.05
C VAL A 45 -8.48 1.92 -0.62
N ALA A 46 -8.58 2.39 -1.86
CA ALA A 46 -9.87 2.65 -2.50
C ALA A 46 -10.64 1.41 -2.96
N ASN A 47 -9.99 0.25 -3.12
CA ASN A 47 -10.59 -0.93 -3.76
C ASN A 47 -10.49 -2.23 -2.94
N ALA A 48 -9.80 -2.23 -1.80
CA ALA A 48 -9.61 -3.43 -1.00
C ALA A 48 -10.95 -3.98 -0.47
N PRO A 49 -11.13 -5.31 -0.45
CA PRO A 49 -12.31 -5.94 0.15
C PRO A 49 -12.24 -5.92 1.69
N CYS A 50 -11.13 -5.46 2.27
CA CYS A 50 -10.83 -5.54 3.69
C CYS A 50 -10.06 -4.32 4.18
N SER A 51 -9.75 -4.30 5.49
CA SER A 51 -9.04 -3.19 6.12
C SER A 51 -7.66 -2.99 5.51
N VAL A 52 -7.22 -1.74 5.38
CA VAL A 52 -5.88 -1.42 4.84
C VAL A 52 -5.09 -0.61 5.86
N TYR A 53 -3.93 -1.13 6.25
CA TYR A 53 -2.94 -0.41 7.04
C TYR A 53 -1.86 0.14 6.12
N VAL A 54 -1.70 1.46 6.14
CA VAL A 54 -0.66 2.16 5.39
C VAL A 54 0.50 2.46 6.35
N HIS A 55 1.61 1.77 6.14
CA HIS A 55 2.83 2.03 6.90
C HIS A 55 3.52 3.31 6.41
N ARG A 56 3.71 4.26 7.33
CA ARG A 56 4.54 5.44 7.15
C ARG A 56 5.74 5.35 8.10
N PRO A 57 6.96 5.06 7.62
CA PRO A 57 8.14 5.20 8.45
C PRO A 57 8.24 6.64 8.96
N VAL A 58 8.50 6.75 10.25
CA VAL A 58 8.97 8.00 10.85
C VAL A 58 10.48 7.96 10.69
N ASP A 59 11.08 8.91 9.97
CA ASP A 59 12.53 9.07 10.01
C ASP A 59 12.90 9.38 11.46
N LEU A 60 13.51 8.41 12.13
CA LEU A 60 14.03 8.60 13.47
C LEU A 60 15.36 9.36 13.33
N PRO A 61 15.58 10.47 14.06
CA PRO A 61 16.87 11.14 14.00
C PRO A 61 17.98 10.19 14.46
N GLY A 62 18.89 9.85 13.55
CA GLY A 62 20.09 9.06 13.86
C GLY A 62 20.29 7.73 13.12
N GLU A 63 19.43 7.38 12.15
CA GLU A 63 19.69 6.28 11.19
C GLU A 63 20.14 6.80 9.82
#